data_AF-A0A2V9VHB6-F1
#
_entry.id   AF-A0A2V9VHB6-F1
#
_cell.length_a   1.000
_cell.length_b   1.000
_cell.length_c   1.000
_cell.angle_alpha   90.00
_cell.angle_beta   90.00
_cell.angle_gamma   90.00
#
_symmetry.space_group_name_H-M   'P 1'
#
loop_
_entity.id
_entity.type
_entity.pdbx_description
1 polymer ?
#
loop_
_entity_poly.entity_id
_entity_poly.type
_entity_poly.pdbx_seq_one_letter_code
_entity_poly.pdbx_strand_id
1 'polypeptide(L)' 'MVQKPSTVRPGTVQRIIKPVVSGEPEKAEIAVEGADELYKEIRIENTLTRQDGEEVALKPGAQVDVIIEAQAEDTAPKM' A
#
# COMPACT_ATOMS: atom_id res chain seq x y z
N MET A 1 -17.56 19.00 0.98
CA MET A 1 -16.21 18.41 0.92
C MET A 1 -16.00 17.94 -0.50
N VAL A 2 -14.96 18.40 -1.19
CA VAL A 2 -14.67 17.96 -2.56
C VAL A 2 -14.13 16.53 -2.47
N GLN A 3 -14.73 15.59 -3.20
CA GLN A 3 -14.24 14.22 -3.25
C GLN A 3 -12.92 14.20 -4.01
N LYS A 4 -11.88 13.63 -3.39
CA LYS A 4 -10.57 13.48 -4.03
C LYS A 4 -10.67 12.49 -5.20
N PRO A 5 -10.05 12.78 -6.36
CA PRO A 5 -9.78 11.75 -7.36
C PRO A 5 -9.08 10.56 -6.71
N SER A 6 -9.61 9.36 -6.96
CA SER A 6 -9.07 8.13 -6.38
C SER A 6 -9.18 6.94 -7.33
N THR A 7 -8.31 5.96 -7.13
CA THR A 7 -8.41 4.64 -7.76
C THR A 7 -8.04 3.56 -6.77
N VAL A 8 -8.67 2.40 -6.89
CA VAL A 8 -8.38 1.20 -6.09
C VAL A 8 -7.71 0.16 -6.97
N ARG A 9 -6.66 -0.48 -6.46
CA ARG A 9 -6.00 -1.61 -7.11
C ARG A 9 -5.90 -2.76 -6.12
N PRO A 10 -6.43 -3.95 -6.44
CA PRO A 10 -6.24 -5.11 -5.60
C PRO A 10 -4.75 -5.49 -5.58
N GLY A 11 -4.32 -6.07 -4.47
CA GLY A 11 -2.96 -6.54 -4.30
C GLY A 11 -2.84 -7.69 -3.32
N THR A 12 -1.69 -8.34 -3.35
CA THR A 12 -1.36 -9.46 -2.46
C THR A 12 -0.04 -9.19 -1.76
N VAL A 13 0.00 -9.38 -0.44
CA VAL A 13 1.23 -9.29 0.34
C VAL A 13 2.10 -10.49 -0.02
N GLN A 14 3.18 -10.27 -0.78
CA GLN A 14 4.06 -11.36 -1.21
C GLN A 14 4.96 -11.83 -0.07
N ARG A 15 5.57 -10.88 0.66
CA ARG A 15 6.45 -11.19 1.78
C ARG A 15 6.56 -10.03 2.76
N ILE A 16 6.99 -10.35 3.97
CA ILE A 16 7.41 -9.38 4.98
C ILE A 16 8.93 -9.35 5.00
N ILE A 17 9.49 -8.16 4.78
CA ILE A 17 10.92 -7.89 4.77
C ILE A 17 11.30 -7.43 6.17
N LYS A 18 12.09 -8.24 6.86
CA LYS A 18 12.62 -7.89 8.18
C LYS A 18 13.68 -6.78 8.05
N PRO A 19 13.74 -5.87 9.03
CA PRO A 19 14.78 -4.85 9.07
C PRO A 19 16.16 -5.51 9.21
N VAL A 20 17.16 -4.94 8.54
CA VAL A 20 18.57 -5.37 8.69
C VAL A 20 19.19 -4.70 9.92
N VAL A 21 18.77 -3.46 10.21
CA VAL A 21 19.24 -2.67 11.35
C VAL A 21 18.25 -2.82 12.50
N SER A 22 18.78 -3.11 13.69
CA SER A 22 17.97 -3.17 14.92
C SER A 22 17.32 -1.81 15.19
N GLY A 23 15.98 -1.76 15.23
CA GLY A 23 15.19 -0.56 15.50
C GLY A 23 14.44 0.01 14.29
N GLU A 24 14.68 -0.49 13.07
CA GLU A 24 13.85 -0.14 11.91
C GLU A 24 12.58 -1.01 11.87
N PRO A 25 11.44 -0.48 11.36
CA PRO A 25 10.24 -1.28 11.17
C PRO A 25 10.40 -2.29 10.03
N GLU A 26 9.71 -3.42 10.15
CA GLU A 26 9.56 -4.34 9.02
C GLU A 26 8.70 -3.74 7.91
N LYS A 27 8.90 -4.21 6.68
CA LYS A 27 8.18 -3.72 5.50
C LYS A 27 7.35 -4.82 4.88
N ALA A 28 6.13 -4.50 4.46
CA ALA A 28 5.31 -5.36 3.63
C ALA A 28 5.60 -5.07 2.16
N GLU A 29 5.92 -6.12 1.40
CA GLU A 29 6.00 -6.07 -0.07
C GLU A 29 4.68 -6.56 -0.65
N ILE A 30 4.01 -5.71 -1.42
CA ILE A 30 2.68 -5.95 -1.98
C ILE A 30 2.78 -5.98 -3.49
N ALA A 31 2.41 -7.10 -4.11
CA ALA A 31 2.14 -7.16 -5.54
C ALA A 31 0.81 -6.48 -5.83
N VAL A 32 0.82 -5.46 -6.69
CA VAL A 32 -0.36 -4.72 -7.14
C VAL A 32 -0.79 -5.24 -8.50
N GLU A 33 -2.06 -5.61 -8.63
CA GLU A 33 -2.62 -6.10 -9.89
C GLU A 33 -2.75 -4.96 -10.92
N GLY A 34 -2.50 -5.28 -12.19
CA GLY A 34 -2.65 -4.33 -13.30
C GLY A 34 -1.50 -3.31 -13.44
N ALA A 35 -0.45 -3.40 -12.62
CA ALA A 35 0.80 -2.67 -12.86
C ALA A 35 1.64 -3.37 -13.94
N ASP A 36 2.49 -2.64 -14.66
CA ASP A 36 3.41 -3.20 -15.67
C ASP A 36 4.37 -4.21 -15.04
N GLU A 37 4.70 -5.29 -15.77
CA GLU A 37 5.38 -6.50 -15.24
C GLU A 37 6.66 -6.25 -14.44
N LEU A 38 7.41 -5.19 -14.75
CA LEU A 38 8.68 -4.86 -14.10
C LEU A 38 8.53 -4.02 -12.81
N TYR A 39 7.34 -3.47 -12.52
CA TYR A 39 7.12 -2.51 -11.42
C TYR A 39 5.82 -2.78 -10.64
N LYS A 40 5.47 -4.05 -10.44
CA LYS A 40 4.23 -4.44 -9.75
C LYS A 40 4.27 -4.33 -8.24
N GLU A 41 5.40 -3.97 -7.64
CA GLU A 41 5.60 -4.11 -6.19
C GLU A 41 5.72 -2.76 -5.50
N ILE A 42 4.96 -2.59 -4.42
CA ILE A 42 5.13 -1.49 -3.47
C ILE A 42 5.64 -2.04 -2.15
N ARG A 43 6.51 -1.26 -1.48
CA ARG A 43 7.01 -1.56 -0.13
C ARG A 43 6.58 -0.47 0.82
N ILE A 44 5.84 -0.85 1.85
CA ILE A 44 5.37 0.05 2.91
C ILE A 44 5.80 -0.48 4.26
N GLU A 45 5.88 0.38 5.28
CA GLU A 45 6.02 -0.08 6.66
C GLU A 45 4.83 -0.95 7.04
N ASN A 46 5.08 -2.09 7.69
CA ASN A 46 4.04 -3.05 8.02
C ASN A 46 3.32 -2.71 9.33
N THR A 47 2.89 -1.46 9.47
CA THR A 47 2.22 -0.94 10.65
C THR A 47 0.89 -0.35 10.24
N LEU A 48 -0.19 -1.03 10.62
CA LEU A 48 -1.56 -0.60 10.41
C LEU A 48 -2.19 -0.30 11.76
N THR A 49 -3.05 0.70 11.82
CA THR A 49 -3.80 1.03 13.04
C THR A 49 -5.22 0.47 12.92
N ARG A 50 -5.61 -0.38 13.87
CA ARG A 50 -6.99 -0.86 14.02
C ARG A 50 -7.86 0.25 14.61
N GLN A 51 -9.18 0.12 14.50
CA GLN A 51 -10.17 1.10 14.98
C GLN A 51 -10.01 1.48 16.47
N ASP A 52 -9.53 0.56 17.30
CA ASP A 52 -9.28 0.76 18.72
C ASP A 52 -7.92 1.43 19.03
N GLY A 53 -7.11 1.69 18.01
CA GLY A 53 -5.76 2.26 18.15
C GLY A 53 -4.66 1.22 18.27
N GLU A 54 -4.97 -0.08 18.25
CA GLU A 54 -3.96 -1.15 18.26
C GLU A 54 -3.16 -1.16 16.95
N GLU A 55 -1.83 -1.23 17.05
CA GLU A 55 -0.96 -1.45 15.90
C GLU A 55 -0.93 -2.93 15.52
N VAL A 56 -1.20 -3.22 14.26
CA VAL A 56 -1.26 -4.56 13.68
C VAL A 56 -0.46 -4.63 12.38
N ALA A 57 -0.04 -5.83 12.02
CA ALA A 57 0.82 -6.09 10.87
C ALA A 57 0.11 -6.98 9.84
N LEU A 58 0.37 -6.74 8.56
CA LEU A 58 -0.03 -7.61 7.46
C LEU A 58 0.72 -8.94 7.51
N LYS A 59 0.09 -9.98 6.97
CA LYS A 59 0.65 -11.33 6.84
C LYS A 59 0.93 -11.66 5.37
N PRO A 60 1.96 -12.47 5.07
CA PRO A 60 2.14 -13.00 3.72
C PRO A 60 0.88 -13.71 3.21
N GLY A 61 0.55 -13.50 1.95
CA GLY A 61 -0.65 -14.02 1.28
C GLY A 61 -1.94 -13.25 1.57
N ALA A 62 -1.92 -12.22 2.42
CA ALA A 62 -3.10 -11.39 2.64
C ALA A 62 -3.48 -10.62 1.37
N GLN A 63 -4.78 -10.61 1.06
CA GLN A 63 -5.34 -9.74 0.04
C GLN A 63 -5.58 -8.35 0.63
N VAL A 64 -5.23 -7.32 -0.14
CA VAL A 64 -5.36 -5.92 0.26
C VAL A 64 -5.86 -5.08 -0.91
N ASP A 65 -6.49 -3.97 -0.59
CA ASP A 65 -6.83 -2.92 -1.56
C ASP A 65 -5.85 -1.76 -1.41
N VAL A 66 -5.15 -1.42 -2.49
CA VAL A 66 -4.28 -0.25 -2.56
C VAL A 66 -5.11 0.93 -3.07
N ILE A 67 -5.34 1.91 -2.21
CA ILE A 67 -6.08 3.12 -2.54
C ILE A 67 -5.09 4.24 -2.83
N ILE A 68 -5.15 4.81 -4.03
CA ILE A 68 -4.39 6.00 -4.42
C ILE A 68 -5.36 7.17 -4.48
N GLU A 69 -5.09 8.23 -3.73
CA GLU A 69 -5.86 9.47 -3.71
C GLU A 69 -4.94 10.67 -3.99
N ALA A 70 -5.44 11.66 -4.74
CA ALA A 70 -4.72 12.90 -5.00
C ALA A 70 -5.63 14.12 -4.76
N GLN A 71 -5.05 15.31 -4.60
CA GLN A 71 -5.85 16.54 -4.63
C GLN A 71 -6.28 16.83 -6.07
N ALA A 72 -7.45 17.43 -6.26
CA ALA A 72 -7.95 17.74 -7.60
C ALA A 72 -6.99 18.68 -8.37
N GLU A 73 -6.35 19.63 -7.67
CA GLU A 73 -5.36 20.55 -8.22
C GLU A 73 -4.07 19.86 -8.70
N ASP A 74 -3.76 18.66 -8.18
CA ASP A 74 -2.61 17.85 -8.57
C ASP A 74 -2.93 16.89 -9.73
N THR A 75 -4.10 17.02 -10.37
CA THR A 75 -4.53 16.14 -11.47
C THR A 75 -4.74 16.91 -12.77
N ALA A 76 -4.51 16.21 -13.89
CA ALA A 76 -4.78 16.71 -15.24
C ALA A 76 -5.79 15.80 -15.95
N PRO A 77 -6.58 16.32 -16.92
CA PRO A 77 -7.44 15.49 -17.76
C PRO A 77 -6.63 14.39 -18.45
N LYS A 78 -7.13 13.16 -18.41
CA LYS A 78 -6.56 12.04 -19.15
C LYS A 78 -6.90 12.20 -20.64
N MET A 79 -5.89 12.26 -21.50
CA MET A 79 -6.05 12.26 -22.96
C MET A 79 -6.15 10.85 -23.53
#